data_AF-A0A1Q8IVF0-F1
#
_entry.id   AF-A0A1Q8IVF0-F1
#
_cell.length_a   1.000
_cell.length_b   1.000
_cell.length_c   1.000
_cell.angle_alpha   90.00
_cell.angle_beta   90.00
_cell.angle_gamma   90.00
#
_symmetry.space_group_name_H-M   'P 1'
#
loop_
_entity.id
_entity.type
_entity.pdbx_description
1 polymer ?
#
loop_
_entity_poly.entity_id
_entity_poly.type
_entity_poly.pdbx_seq_one_letter_code
_entity_poly.pdbx_strand_id
1 'polypeptide(L)'
;MIDSFPVASLDHDLADAGMLLFALAATPVVPAVERGWFRRRAHACATVISREEDVSDVLLRLPQSWNIVDGARCKGLHDDEDIVASDPRFDHGCDPRSFAIVAHAGGERFAMLMMVNAAEAVLMPERLFRKEQSFERCVFERE
;
A
#
# COMPACT_ATOMS: atom_id res chain seq x y z
N MET A 1 -34.28 -35.74 12.68
CA MET A 1 -34.30 -34.32 13.07
C MET A 1 -32.85 -33.89 13.05
N ILE A 2 -32.40 -33.38 11.90
CA ILE A 2 -31.01 -32.94 11.67
C ILE A 2 -31.15 -31.42 11.54
N ASP A 3 -30.56 -30.70 12.50
CA ASP A 3 -30.53 -29.25 12.49
C ASP A 3 -29.64 -28.78 11.33
N SER A 4 -30.28 -28.15 10.35
CA SER A 4 -29.60 -27.41 9.29
C SER A 4 -29.02 -26.12 9.88
N PHE A 5 -27.71 -26.08 10.10
CA PHE A 5 -27.02 -24.83 10.36
C PHE A 5 -27.13 -23.92 9.14
N PRO A 6 -27.54 -22.64 9.27
CA PRO A 6 -27.46 -21.72 8.16
C PRO A 6 -25.98 -21.43 7.91
N VAL A 7 -25.49 -21.89 6.76
CA VAL A 7 -24.23 -21.38 6.19
C VAL A 7 -24.48 -19.90 5.95
N ALA A 8 -23.90 -19.05 6.81
CA ALA A 8 -23.88 -17.61 6.57
C ALA A 8 -23.16 -17.40 5.23
N SER A 9 -23.95 -17.08 4.20
CA SER A 9 -23.44 -16.71 2.89
C SER A 9 -22.74 -15.35 3.07
N LEU A 10 -21.43 -15.42 3.31
CA LEU A 10 -20.50 -14.28 3.38
C LEU A 10 -20.21 -13.68 1.99
N ASP A 11 -20.92 -14.12 0.95
CA ASP A 11 -20.65 -13.74 -0.44
C ASP A 11 -21.54 -12.58 -0.93
N HIS A 12 -22.40 -12.00 -0.08
CA HIS A 12 -23.40 -11.02 -0.54
C HIS A 12 -23.02 -9.54 -0.33
N ASP A 13 -21.99 -9.21 0.45
CA ASP A 13 -21.62 -7.80 0.72
C ASP A 13 -20.46 -7.29 -0.15
N LEU A 14 -19.75 -8.16 -0.89
CA LEU A 14 -18.69 -7.74 -1.83
C LEU A 14 -19.23 -7.31 -3.20
N ALA A 15 -20.48 -7.66 -3.53
CA ALA A 15 -21.03 -7.47 -4.86
C ALA A 15 -21.50 -6.03 -5.14
N ASP A 16 -21.78 -5.23 -4.10
CA ASP A 16 -22.34 -3.87 -4.23
C ASP A 16 -21.40 -2.76 -3.69
N ALA A 17 -20.20 -3.12 -3.24
CA ALA A 17 -19.09 -2.18 -3.08
C ALA A 17 -18.50 -1.88 -4.48
N GLY A 18 -19.28 -1.16 -5.30
CA GLY A 18 -19.13 -1.06 -6.74
C GLY A 18 -17.68 -1.01 -7.22
N MET A 19 -17.21 -2.09 -7.85
CA MET A 19 -15.92 -2.27 -8.55
C MET A 19 -14.94 -1.11 -8.35
N LEU A 20 -14.46 -0.89 -7.13
CA LEU A 20 -13.46 0.13 -6.89
C LEU A 20 -12.17 -0.41 -7.50
N LEU A 21 -11.89 0.05 -8.72
CA LEU A 21 -10.62 -0.22 -9.37
C LEU A 21 -9.56 0.48 -8.52
N PHE A 22 -8.62 -0.30 -8.01
CA PHE A 22 -7.49 0.22 -7.27
C PHE A 22 -6.24 0.17 -8.14
N ALA A 23 -5.38 1.17 -7.98
CA ALA A 23 -4.03 1.15 -8.50
C ALA A 23 -3.06 1.07 -7.32
N LEU A 24 -1.85 0.57 -7.56
CA LEU A 24 -0.79 0.60 -6.57
C LEU A 24 0.07 1.84 -6.76
N ALA A 25 0.17 2.65 -5.70
CA ALA A 25 1.08 3.76 -5.62
C ALA A 25 2.27 3.47 -4.71
N ALA A 26 3.39 4.13 -4.98
CA ALA A 26 4.56 4.15 -4.11
C ALA A 26 4.94 5.59 -3.76
N THR A 27 5.46 5.80 -2.55
CA THR A 27 5.98 7.12 -2.14
C THR A 27 7.20 6.99 -1.23
N PRO A 28 8.22 7.87 -1.39
CA PRO A 28 9.32 7.98 -0.44
C PRO A 28 8.85 8.28 0.99
N VAL A 29 9.30 7.47 1.94
CA VAL A 29 9.08 7.71 3.37
C VAL A 29 10.41 7.79 4.12
N VAL A 30 10.37 8.36 5.32
CA VAL A 30 11.50 8.41 6.25
C VAL A 30 11.05 7.93 7.63
N PRO A 31 11.95 7.34 8.43
CA PRO A 31 11.63 7.00 9.81
C PRO A 31 11.15 8.23 10.59
N ALA A 32 10.16 8.02 11.46
CA ALA A 32 9.71 8.99 12.44
C ALA A 32 10.51 8.84 13.75
N VAL A 33 10.16 9.65 14.75
CA VAL A 33 10.78 9.57 16.09
C VAL A 33 10.42 8.26 16.78
N GLU A 34 9.18 7.80 16.60
CA GLU A 34 8.69 6.56 17.18
C GLU A 34 9.21 5.35 16.38
N ARG A 35 9.72 4.35 17.08
CA ARG A 35 10.23 3.12 16.44
C ARG A 35 9.12 2.41 15.68
N GLY A 36 9.40 2.02 14.43
CA GLY A 36 8.43 1.36 13.55
C GLY A 36 7.46 2.33 12.88
N TRP A 37 7.51 3.62 13.20
CA TRP A 37 6.72 4.64 12.53
C TRP A 37 7.53 5.34 11.45
N PHE A 38 6.84 5.68 10.38
CA PHE A 38 7.36 6.39 9.25
C PHE A 38 6.47 7.60 8.97
N ARG A 39 7.02 8.52 8.18
CA ARG A 39 6.28 9.65 7.64
C ARG A 39 6.67 9.87 6.20
N ARG A 40 5.76 10.43 5.41
CA ARG A 40 6.08 10.87 4.05
C ARG A 40 7.26 11.85 4.06
N ARG A 41 8.23 11.67 3.16
CA ARG A 41 9.32 12.63 2.98
C ARG A 41 8.71 13.97 2.53
N ALA A 42 9.21 15.09 3.07
CA ALA A 42 8.73 16.41 2.68
C ALA A 42 8.87 16.58 1.16
N HIS A 43 7.83 17.14 0.51
CA HIS A 43 7.74 17.33 -0.94
C HIS A 43 7.75 16.04 -1.79
N ALA A 44 7.73 14.85 -1.18
CA ALA A 44 7.59 13.62 -1.94
C ALA A 44 6.15 13.44 -2.42
N CYS A 45 5.98 13.18 -3.71
CA CYS A 45 4.72 12.81 -4.32
C CYS A 45 4.57 11.29 -4.36
N ALA A 46 3.35 10.81 -4.21
CA ALA A 46 3.04 9.43 -4.53
C ALA A 46 3.01 9.25 -6.06
N THR A 47 3.42 8.08 -6.53
CA THR A 47 3.46 7.73 -7.95
C THR A 47 2.80 6.40 -8.16
N VAL A 48 1.96 6.29 -9.20
CA VAL A 48 1.39 5.01 -9.59
C VAL A 48 2.50 4.13 -10.17
N ILE A 49 2.68 2.95 -9.60
CA ILE A 49 3.68 1.95 -10.01
C ILE A 49 3.04 0.69 -10.60
N SER A 50 1.75 0.45 -10.38
CA SER A 50 0.97 -0.58 -11.06
C SER A 50 -0.51 -0.19 -11.13
N ARG A 51 -1.20 -0.62 -12.19
CA ARG A 51 -2.65 -0.40 -12.38
C ARG A 51 -3.49 -1.67 -12.15
N GLU A 52 -2.82 -2.81 -12.05
CA GLU A 52 -3.45 -4.14 -12.08
C GLU A 52 -3.05 -5.00 -10.87
N GLU A 53 -1.88 -4.73 -10.29
CA GLU A 53 -1.32 -5.50 -9.18
C GLU A 53 -1.64 -4.86 -7.82
N ASP A 54 -1.76 -5.69 -6.79
CA ASP A 54 -1.83 -5.24 -5.41
C ASP A 54 -0.45 -5.11 -4.75
N VAL A 55 -0.40 -4.75 -3.46
CA VAL A 55 0.86 -4.64 -2.73
C VAL A 55 1.59 -5.99 -2.67
N SER A 56 0.88 -7.09 -2.42
CA SER A 56 1.48 -8.42 -2.26
C SER A 56 2.14 -8.90 -3.55
N ASP A 57 1.48 -8.71 -4.69
CA ASP A 57 2.02 -8.99 -6.02
C ASP A 57 3.34 -8.25 -6.27
N VAL A 58 3.37 -6.95 -5.92
CA VAL A 58 4.56 -6.12 -6.10
C VAL A 58 5.69 -6.51 -5.14
N LEU A 59 5.37 -6.89 -3.90
CA LEU A 59 6.36 -7.38 -2.94
C LEU A 59 7.08 -8.63 -3.45
N LEU A 60 6.38 -9.56 -4.13
CA LEU A 60 6.96 -10.79 -4.67
C LEU A 60 7.97 -10.55 -5.80
N ARG A 61 7.89 -9.42 -6.48
CA ARG A 61 8.76 -9.04 -7.60
C ARG A 61 9.77 -7.96 -7.25
N LEU A 62 9.81 -7.50 -5.99
CA LEU A 62 10.83 -6.57 -5.54
C LEU A 62 12.23 -7.20 -5.70
N PRO A 63 13.26 -6.39 -6.01
CA PRO A 63 14.63 -6.86 -5.96
C PRO A 63 14.97 -7.37 -4.56
N GLN A 64 15.85 -8.37 -4.44
CA GLN A 64 16.30 -8.91 -3.15
C GLN A 64 16.98 -7.87 -2.23
N SER A 65 17.37 -6.72 -2.79
CA SER A 65 17.88 -5.59 -2.01
C SER A 65 16.78 -4.83 -1.27
N TRP A 66 15.50 -5.14 -1.46
CA TRP A 66 14.37 -4.52 -0.77
C TRP A 66 13.68 -5.54 0.12
N ASN A 67 13.41 -5.14 1.37
CA ASN A 67 12.79 -6.00 2.37
C ASN A 67 11.60 -5.28 3.01
N ILE A 68 10.58 -6.05 3.39
CA ILE A 68 9.43 -5.56 4.16
C ILE A 68 9.91 -5.13 5.55
N VAL A 69 9.38 -4.02 6.05
CA VAL A 69 9.57 -3.59 7.44
C VAL A 69 8.36 -4.07 8.25
N ASP A 70 8.56 -5.13 9.02
CA ASP A 70 7.48 -5.75 9.81
C ASP A 70 6.87 -4.78 10.82
N GLY A 71 5.54 -4.75 10.88
CA GLY A 71 4.78 -3.91 11.82
C GLY A 71 4.93 -2.40 11.59
N ALA A 72 5.42 -1.99 10.42
CA ALA A 72 5.60 -0.59 10.10
C ALA A 72 4.27 0.17 10.01
N ARG A 73 4.25 1.40 10.51
CA ARG A 73 3.10 2.32 10.47
C ARG A 73 3.49 3.64 9.84
N CYS A 74 2.51 4.36 9.30
CA CYS A 74 2.72 5.68 8.71
C CYS A 74 1.89 6.75 9.42
N LYS A 75 2.53 7.87 9.77
CA LYS A 75 1.91 9.07 10.33
C LYS A 75 0.99 9.74 9.31
N GLY A 76 -0.17 10.22 9.75
CA GLY A 76 -1.28 10.73 8.94
C GLY A 76 -2.07 9.62 8.22
N LEU A 77 -1.85 8.36 8.58
CA LEU A 77 -2.58 7.21 8.01
C LEU A 77 -3.04 6.26 9.10
N HIS A 78 -2.15 5.92 10.03
CA HIS A 78 -2.43 4.94 11.10
C HIS A 78 -2.71 5.59 12.47
N ASP A 79 -2.51 6.90 12.59
CA ASP A 79 -2.75 7.71 13.79
C ASP A 79 -3.83 8.78 13.58
N ASP A 80 -4.46 8.80 12.41
CA ASP A 80 -5.60 9.66 12.11
C ASP A 80 -6.89 8.82 12.24
N GLU A 81 -7.68 9.10 13.28
CA GLU A 81 -8.87 8.34 13.61
C GLU A 81 -9.96 8.47 12.53
N ASP A 82 -10.07 9.63 11.88
CA ASP A 82 -11.06 9.85 10.83
C ASP A 82 -10.76 8.96 9.62
N ILE A 83 -9.47 8.80 9.29
CA ILE A 83 -9.03 7.92 8.20
C ILE A 83 -9.26 6.46 8.58
N VAL A 84 -8.77 6.04 9.75
CA VAL A 84 -8.86 4.64 10.20
C VAL A 84 -10.31 4.18 10.35
N ALA A 85 -11.22 5.06 10.77
CA ALA A 85 -12.62 4.74 10.95
C ALA A 85 -13.44 4.78 9.64
N SER A 86 -12.98 5.52 8.63
CA SER A 86 -13.76 5.74 7.40
C SER A 86 -13.27 4.95 6.19
N ASP A 87 -12.00 4.53 6.18
CA ASP A 87 -11.39 3.85 5.05
C ASP A 87 -11.48 2.32 5.21
N PRO A 88 -12.22 1.61 4.33
CA PRO A 88 -12.49 0.17 4.47
C PRO A 88 -11.22 -0.70 4.50
N ARG A 89 -10.08 -0.18 4.02
CA ARG A 89 -8.80 -0.90 4.05
C ARG A 89 -8.28 -1.13 5.47
N PHE A 90 -8.82 -0.42 6.46
CA PHE A 90 -8.47 -0.54 7.86
C PHE A 90 -9.50 -1.32 8.69
N ASP A 91 -10.64 -1.74 8.11
CA ASP A 91 -11.73 -2.44 8.82
C ASP A 91 -11.29 -3.73 9.53
N HIS A 92 -10.20 -4.34 9.05
CA HIS A 92 -9.62 -5.57 9.60
C HIS A 92 -8.19 -5.37 10.13
N GLY A 93 -7.79 -4.12 10.37
CA GLY A 93 -6.41 -3.72 10.64
C GLY A 93 -5.61 -3.49 9.36
N CYS A 94 -4.28 -3.50 9.43
CA CYS A 94 -3.43 -3.34 8.24
C CYS A 94 -3.51 -4.58 7.34
N ASP A 95 -4.31 -4.50 6.28
CA ASP A 95 -4.31 -5.52 5.23
C ASP A 95 -2.98 -5.45 4.43
N PRO A 96 -2.17 -6.54 4.40
CA PRO A 96 -0.91 -6.57 3.67
C PRO A 96 -1.06 -6.46 2.15
N ARG A 97 -2.27 -6.64 1.60
CA ARG A 97 -2.56 -6.37 0.18
C ARG A 97 -2.76 -4.88 -0.11
N SER A 98 -3.06 -4.10 0.92
CA SER A 98 -3.44 -2.70 0.81
C SER A 98 -2.30 -1.74 1.16
N PHE A 99 -1.37 -2.17 2.02
CA PHE A 99 -0.27 -1.33 2.51
C PHE A 99 0.99 -2.12 2.88
N ALA A 100 2.17 -1.57 2.57
CA ALA A 100 3.44 -2.03 3.13
C ALA A 100 4.48 -0.90 3.16
N ILE A 101 5.45 -1.01 4.07
CA ILE A 101 6.69 -0.23 4.01
C ILE A 101 7.84 -1.17 3.71
N VAL A 102 8.67 -0.79 2.74
CA VAL A 102 9.85 -1.53 2.33
C VAL A 102 11.11 -0.69 2.52
N ALA A 103 12.20 -1.35 2.90
CA ALA A 103 13.50 -0.76 3.14
C ALA A 103 14.52 -1.35 2.16
N HIS A 104 15.35 -0.48 1.58
CA HIS A 104 16.51 -0.90 0.83
C HIS A 104 17.60 -1.40 1.79
N ALA A 105 18.34 -2.44 1.40
CA ALA A 105 19.40 -3.07 2.19
C ALA A 105 20.55 -2.12 2.54
N GLY A 106 20.69 -1.02 1.78
CA GLY A 106 21.62 0.07 2.11
C GLY A 106 21.22 0.90 3.34
N GLY A 107 20.03 0.69 3.91
CA GLY A 107 19.59 1.30 5.17
C GLY A 107 19.10 2.76 5.10
N GLU A 108 19.27 3.43 3.96
CA GLU A 108 18.97 4.87 3.82
C GLU A 108 17.65 5.17 3.09
N ARG A 109 17.08 4.18 2.39
CA ARG A 109 15.92 4.38 1.51
C ARG A 109 14.75 3.54 1.96
N PHE A 110 13.61 4.19 2.10
CA PHE A 110 12.34 3.57 2.47
C PHE A 110 11.25 4.03 1.50
N ALA A 111 10.38 3.10 1.13
CA ALA A 111 9.23 3.37 0.29
C ALA A 111 7.98 2.81 0.95
N MET A 112 6.90 3.56 0.88
CA MET A 112 5.57 3.09 1.24
C MET A 112 4.84 2.68 -0.03
N LEU A 113 4.30 1.47 -0.04
CA LEU A 113 3.41 0.92 -1.04
C LEU A 113 1.98 1.02 -0.51
N MET A 114 1.06 1.55 -1.30
CA MET A 114 -0.33 1.70 -0.88
C MET A 114 -1.26 1.60 -2.07
N MET A 115 -2.33 0.81 -1.91
CA MET A 115 -3.44 0.83 -2.86
C MET A 115 -4.08 2.22 -2.85
N VAL A 116 -4.49 2.74 -4.00
CA VAL A 116 -5.17 4.03 -4.13
C VAL A 116 -6.36 3.83 -5.04
N ASN A 117 -7.44 4.56 -4.78
CA ASN A 117 -8.62 4.41 -5.64
C ASN A 117 -8.31 4.93 -7.05
N ALA A 118 -9.02 4.45 -8.06
CA ALA A 118 -8.76 4.82 -9.45
C ALA A 118 -8.87 6.33 -9.70
N ALA A 119 -9.78 7.03 -9.02
CA ALA A 119 -9.97 8.47 -9.19
C ALA A 119 -8.75 9.27 -8.73
N GLU A 120 -8.18 8.93 -7.57
CA GLU A 120 -6.93 9.48 -7.06
C GLU A 120 -5.77 9.14 -7.99
N ALA A 121 -5.72 7.89 -8.47
CA ALA A 121 -4.65 7.40 -9.34
C ALA A 121 -4.58 8.12 -10.70
N VAL A 122 -5.67 8.72 -11.17
CA VAL A 122 -5.67 9.55 -12.41
C VAL A 122 -4.92 10.87 -12.20
N LEU A 123 -4.87 11.38 -10.96
CA LEU A 123 -4.23 12.65 -10.63
C LEU A 123 -2.75 12.50 -10.26
N MET A 124 -2.25 11.27 -10.17
CA MET A 124 -0.87 10.97 -9.78
C MET A 124 0.04 10.77 -10.98
N PRO A 125 1.33 11.17 -10.87
CA PRO A 125 2.33 10.78 -11.86
C PRO A 125 2.50 9.26 -11.92
N GLU A 126 2.77 8.74 -13.12
CA GLU A 126 2.90 7.30 -13.34
C GLU A 126 4.35 6.92 -13.68
N ARG A 127 4.89 5.95 -12.94
CA ARG A 127 6.22 5.36 -13.14
C ARG A 127 6.14 3.86 -12.94
N LEU A 128 5.52 3.18 -13.91
CA LEU A 128 5.20 1.76 -13.82
C LEU A 128 6.43 0.90 -13.53
N PHE A 129 6.35 0.09 -12.48
CA PHE A 129 7.41 -0.84 -12.11
C PHE A 129 7.29 -2.09 -12.99
N ARG A 130 8.02 -2.11 -14.12
CA ARG A 130 8.05 -3.22 -15.07
C ARG A 130 9.26 -4.13 -14.84
N LYS A 131 9.20 -5.34 -15.40
CA LYS A 131 10.34 -6.26 -15.48
C LYS A 131 11.56 -5.50 -16.07
N GLU A 132 12.73 -5.67 -15.46
CA GLU A 132 14.01 -5.02 -15.82
C GLU A 132 14.19 -3.53 -15.41
N GLN A 133 13.19 -2.87 -14.83
CA GLN A 133 13.39 -1.57 -14.19
C GLN A 133 13.81 -1.71 -12.73
N SER A 134 14.71 -0.84 -12.28
CA SER A 134 15.04 -0.70 -10.86
C SER A 134 13.85 -0.07 -10.12
N PHE A 135 13.40 -0.69 -9.03
CA PHE A 135 12.30 -0.17 -8.20
C PHE A 135 12.53 1.28 -7.75
N GLU A 136 13.78 1.66 -7.50
CA GLU A 136 14.19 3.01 -7.13
C GLU A 136 13.73 4.07 -8.15
N ARG A 137 13.76 3.76 -9.45
CA ARG A 137 13.34 4.70 -10.51
C ARG A 137 11.84 4.95 -10.51
N CYS A 138 11.08 4.01 -9.97
CA CYS A 138 9.63 4.12 -9.84
C CYS A 138 9.26 5.04 -8.67
N VAL A 139 10.05 5.03 -7.60
CA VAL A 139 9.73 5.72 -6.33
C VAL A 139 10.43 7.06 -6.18
N PHE A 140 11.73 7.14 -6.50
CA PHE A 140 12.54 8.33 -6.27
C PHE A 140 12.70 9.09 -7.58
N GLU A 141 12.40 10.39 -7.57
CA GLU A 141 12.86 11.26 -8.66
C GLU A 141 14.39 11.28 -8.67
N ARG A 142 14.99 11.37 -9.85
CA ARG A 142 16.45 11.50 -9.96
C ARG A 142 16.88 12.73 -9.16
N GLU A 143 17.64 12.53 -8.08
CA GLU A 143 18.38 13.61 -7.43
C GLU A 143 19.48 14.13 -8.36
#